data_AF-R9KKB4-F1
#
_entry.id   AF-R9KKB4-F1
#
_cell.length_a   1.000
_cell.length_b   1.000
_cell.length_c   1.000
_cell.angle_alpha   90.00
_cell.angle_beta   90.00
_cell.angle_gamma   90.00
#
_symmetry.space_group_name_H-M   'P 1'
#
loop_
_entity.id
_entity.type
_entity.pdbx_description
1 polymer ?
#
loop_
_entity_poly.entity_id
_entity_poly.type
_entity_poly.pdbx_seq_one_letter_code
_entity_poly.pdbx_strand_id
1 'polypeptide(L)'
;MVYDCFQFFNELDILKIRLNVLSPVVDRFVISEATETFSGLKKPLYYEENKEMFAEFADKIIHVVVEDTPQGDTHYRDTFQKNAVTRGLKDCTDDDVVIFSDLDEIPNPDKIREILQDFQNDKIYHFAQRLFYCYLNMEEVSGSLLSYAGEFEGVERKKWIGTKMCSYQLLREQDLKLGELRFPERKEIGIRVDDGGWHFGYMGGHGEKDIRKRVQQKVVSAAHQEYNSKHVLSNVTDQIKDGKDIFGRNAQFVRCEIDESFPKYIREHQKELDFLIMHEEKAAEKVLRRMKAIIKNVCYDMLVTIKRAGKRVLGK
;
A
#
# COMPACT_ATOMS: atom_id res chain seq x y z
N MET A 1 4.49 -24.01 7.97
CA MET A 1 5.33 -22.84 7.66
C MET A 1 4.44 -21.62 7.49
N VAL A 2 5.00 -20.41 7.60
CA VAL A 2 4.31 -19.14 7.35
C VAL A 2 4.82 -18.52 6.04
N TYR A 3 3.91 -18.33 5.09
CA TYR A 3 4.17 -17.69 3.81
C TYR A 3 3.61 -16.27 3.82
N ASP A 4 4.46 -15.28 3.54
CA ASP A 4 4.06 -13.89 3.33
C ASP A 4 4.03 -13.57 1.84
N CYS A 5 2.84 -13.33 1.31
CA CYS A 5 2.57 -13.27 -0.12
C CYS A 5 2.07 -11.89 -0.53
N PHE A 6 2.75 -11.26 -1.48
CA PHE A 6 2.38 -9.94 -1.95
C PHE A 6 2.77 -9.72 -3.41
N GLN A 7 2.02 -8.84 -4.06
CA GLN A 7 2.42 -8.30 -5.35
C GLN A 7 3.48 -7.22 -5.16
N PHE A 8 4.48 -7.21 -6.04
CA PHE A 8 5.57 -6.25 -6.03
C PHE A 8 5.60 -5.40 -7.30
N PHE A 9 5.86 -4.10 -7.13
CA PHE A 9 6.09 -3.16 -8.21
C PHE A 9 7.49 -2.56 -8.17
N ASN A 10 7.71 -1.41 -7.52
CA ASN A 10 8.97 -0.67 -7.58
C ASN A 10 9.43 -0.11 -6.24
N GLU A 11 8.70 -0.38 -5.16
CA GLU A 11 8.92 0.21 -3.84
C GLU A 11 9.99 -0.56 -3.05
N LEU A 12 11.23 -0.60 -3.58
CA LEU A 12 12.37 -1.32 -2.97
C LEU A 12 12.61 -0.96 -1.50
N ASP A 13 12.40 0.31 -1.12
CA ASP A 13 12.53 0.78 0.26
C ASP A 13 11.51 0.12 1.19
N ILE A 14 10.27 -0.06 0.70
CA ILE A 14 9.18 -0.70 1.46
C ILE A 14 9.40 -2.20 1.52
N LEU A 15 9.90 -2.82 0.44
CA LEU A 15 10.30 -4.22 0.46
C LEU A 15 11.39 -4.47 1.51
N LYS A 16 12.40 -3.60 1.59
CA LYS A 16 13.46 -3.70 2.61
C LYS A 16 12.89 -3.65 4.03
N ILE A 17 11.97 -2.72 4.30
CA ILE A 17 11.29 -2.61 5.60
C ILE A 17 10.50 -3.90 5.88
N ARG A 18 9.63 -4.33 4.96
CA ARG A 18 8.78 -5.51 5.13
C ARG A 18 9.58 -6.76 5.45
N LEU A 19 10.63 -7.05 4.66
CA LEU A 19 11.49 -8.22 4.87
C LEU A 19 12.16 -8.19 6.24
N ASN A 20 12.72 -7.05 6.65
CA ASN A 20 13.36 -6.92 7.97
C ASN A 20 12.36 -7.02 9.13
N VAL A 21 11.14 -6.50 8.98
CA VAL A 21 10.11 -6.54 10.03
C VAL A 21 9.55 -7.96 10.20
N LEU A 22 9.38 -8.70 9.11
CA LEU A 22 8.68 -9.98 9.11
C LEU A 22 9.61 -11.20 9.10
N SER A 23 10.90 -11.06 8.78
CA SER A 23 11.84 -12.19 8.75
C SER A 23 11.88 -13.03 10.03
N PRO A 24 11.61 -12.51 11.25
CA PRO A 24 11.58 -13.33 12.46
C PRO A 24 10.30 -14.18 12.63
N VAL A 25 9.26 -13.98 11.82
CA VAL A 25 7.96 -14.67 11.94
C VAL A 25 7.48 -15.31 10.64
N VAL A 26 8.21 -15.10 9.54
CA VAL A 26 7.92 -15.62 8.21
C VAL A 26 9.02 -16.58 7.77
N ASP A 27 8.60 -17.73 7.22
CA ASP A 27 9.49 -18.75 6.68
C ASP A 27 9.78 -18.53 5.18
N ARG A 28 8.79 -18.03 4.43
CA ARG A 28 8.88 -17.78 2.99
C ARG A 28 8.22 -16.46 2.59
N PHE A 29 8.89 -15.67 1.77
CA PHE A 29 8.34 -14.48 1.14
C PHE A 29 8.03 -14.77 -0.33
N VAL A 30 6.76 -14.73 -0.71
CA VAL A 30 6.34 -14.87 -2.12
C VAL A 30 6.24 -13.47 -2.73
N ILE A 31 7.24 -13.13 -3.55
CA ILE A 31 7.30 -11.87 -4.29
C ILE A 31 6.76 -12.12 -5.69
N SER A 32 5.52 -11.68 -5.96
CA SER A 32 4.95 -11.79 -7.30
C SER A 32 5.17 -10.50 -8.10
N GLU A 33 5.85 -10.60 -9.23
CA GLU A 33 6.23 -9.45 -10.04
C GLU A 33 5.82 -9.63 -11.49
N ALA A 34 4.93 -8.76 -11.99
CA ALA A 34 4.49 -8.78 -13.38
C ALA A 34 5.43 -8.02 -14.32
N THR A 35 5.41 -8.34 -15.61
CA THR A 35 6.15 -7.58 -16.65
C THR A 35 5.37 -6.37 -17.18
N GLU A 36 4.16 -6.15 -16.67
CA GLU A 36 3.25 -5.06 -17.07
C GLU A 36 2.59 -4.41 -15.85
N THR A 37 2.32 -3.10 -15.93
CA THR A 37 1.49 -2.36 -14.97
C THR A 37 0.00 -2.67 -15.15
N PHE A 38 -0.85 -2.27 -14.20
CA PHE A 38 -2.30 -2.39 -14.36
C PHE A 38 -2.83 -1.53 -15.53
N SER A 39 -2.17 -0.42 -15.83
CA SER A 39 -2.44 0.40 -17.02
C SER A 39 -1.96 -0.22 -18.34
N GLY A 40 -1.31 -1.39 -18.31
CA GLY A 40 -0.85 -2.13 -19.49
C GLY A 40 0.48 -1.63 -20.06
N LEU A 41 1.25 -0.86 -19.29
CA LEU A 41 2.58 -0.42 -19.69
C LEU A 41 3.59 -1.52 -19.34
N LYS A 42 4.48 -1.84 -20.28
CA LYS A 42 5.62 -2.73 -20.01
C LYS A 42 6.52 -2.11 -18.94
N LYS A 43 6.99 -2.93 -18.02
CA LYS A 43 7.92 -2.54 -16.95
C LYS A 43 9.05 -3.55 -16.80
N PRO A 44 10.24 -3.11 -16.34
CA PRO A 44 11.26 -4.06 -15.90
C PRO A 44 10.79 -4.85 -14.66
N LEU A 45 11.52 -5.92 -14.38
CA LEU A 45 11.43 -6.65 -13.13
C LEU A 45 12.37 -5.98 -12.12
N TYR A 46 11.84 -5.00 -11.39
CA TYR A 46 12.59 -4.22 -10.40
C TYR A 46 13.16 -5.08 -9.28
N TYR A 47 12.48 -6.15 -8.83
CA TYR A 47 13.06 -7.04 -7.82
C TYR A 47 14.21 -7.83 -8.45
N GLU A 48 13.99 -8.44 -9.61
CA GLU A 48 15.03 -9.23 -10.30
C GLU A 48 16.31 -8.41 -10.54
N GLU A 49 16.18 -7.17 -11.02
CA GLU A 49 17.30 -6.27 -11.26
C GLU A 49 18.04 -5.83 -9.98
N ASN A 50 17.40 -5.94 -8.81
CA ASN A 50 17.91 -5.45 -7.53
C ASN A 50 18.00 -6.53 -6.44
N LYS A 51 17.88 -7.82 -6.80
CA LYS A 51 17.81 -8.93 -5.83
C LYS A 51 19.02 -9.03 -4.91
N GLU A 52 20.19 -8.57 -5.37
CA GLU A 52 21.41 -8.49 -4.57
C GLU A 52 21.26 -7.59 -3.34
N MET A 53 20.38 -6.58 -3.38
CA MET A 53 20.05 -5.74 -2.21
C MET A 53 19.37 -6.54 -1.09
N PHE A 54 18.81 -7.70 -1.41
CA PHE A 54 18.04 -8.56 -0.51
C PHE A 54 18.71 -9.93 -0.31
N ALA A 55 20.02 -10.04 -0.58
CA ALA A 55 20.76 -11.30 -0.49
C ALA A 55 20.66 -11.98 0.88
N GLU A 56 20.51 -11.20 1.96
CA GLU A 56 20.28 -11.72 3.33
C GLU A 56 19.00 -12.57 3.45
N PHE A 57 18.01 -12.34 2.60
CA PHE A 57 16.73 -13.05 2.61
C PHE A 57 16.57 -14.04 1.46
N ALA A 58 17.62 -14.27 0.66
CA ALA A 58 17.53 -15.01 -0.59
C ALA A 58 17.04 -16.46 -0.40
N ASP A 59 17.34 -17.09 0.73
CA ASP A 59 16.89 -18.45 1.09
C ASP A 59 15.40 -18.51 1.46
N LYS A 60 14.80 -17.37 1.81
CA LYS A 60 13.38 -17.23 2.14
C LYS A 60 12.53 -16.76 0.97
N ILE A 61 13.11 -16.16 -0.07
CA ILE A 61 12.34 -15.55 -1.16
C ILE A 61 11.98 -16.55 -2.25
N ILE A 62 10.69 -16.63 -2.57
CA ILE A 62 10.13 -17.27 -3.75
C ILE A 62 9.71 -16.14 -4.71
N HIS A 63 10.44 -15.96 -5.81
CA HIS A 63 10.10 -14.96 -6.81
C HIS A 63 9.23 -15.57 -7.92
N VAL A 64 8.06 -14.99 -8.11
CA VAL A 64 7.06 -15.42 -9.09
C VAL A 64 6.94 -14.36 -10.17
N VAL A 65 7.48 -14.63 -11.36
CA VAL A 65 7.35 -13.73 -12.51
C VAL A 65 6.01 -13.98 -13.22
N VAL A 66 5.26 -12.91 -13.48
CA VAL A 66 3.95 -12.94 -14.15
C VAL A 66 4.05 -12.28 -15.54
N GLU A 67 4.21 -13.11 -16.57
CA GLU A 67 4.39 -12.66 -17.96
C GLU A 67 3.11 -12.73 -18.80
N ASP A 68 2.09 -13.40 -18.28
CA ASP A 68 0.84 -13.75 -18.95
C ASP A 68 -0.33 -12.86 -18.51
N THR A 69 -0.05 -11.60 -18.13
CA THR A 69 -1.11 -10.64 -17.80
C THR A 69 -2.03 -10.47 -19.02
N PRO A 70 -3.33 -10.77 -18.91
CA PRO A 70 -4.24 -10.70 -20.03
C PRO A 70 -4.49 -9.26 -20.46
N GLN A 71 -4.92 -9.09 -21.71
CA GLN A 71 -5.46 -7.81 -22.17
C GLN A 71 -6.82 -7.56 -21.50
N GLY A 72 -7.08 -6.32 -21.10
CA GLY A 72 -8.32 -5.94 -20.43
C GLY A 72 -8.22 -4.55 -19.82
N ASP A 73 -9.26 -4.18 -19.07
CA ASP A 73 -9.22 -2.94 -18.29
C ASP A 73 -8.26 -3.05 -17.10
N THR A 74 -8.05 -1.91 -16.44
CA THR A 74 -7.11 -1.79 -15.33
C THR A 74 -7.48 -2.65 -14.10
N HIS A 75 -8.77 -2.80 -13.82
CA HIS A 75 -9.27 -3.57 -12.67
C HIS A 75 -9.16 -5.07 -12.91
N TYR A 76 -9.40 -5.52 -14.14
CA TYR A 76 -9.20 -6.90 -14.55
C TYR A 76 -7.74 -7.31 -14.43
N ARG A 77 -6.80 -6.46 -14.90
CA ARG A 77 -5.36 -6.70 -14.73
C ARG A 77 -4.94 -6.72 -13.26
N ASP A 78 -5.43 -5.79 -12.44
CA ASP A 78 -5.18 -5.78 -10.98
C ASP A 78 -5.63 -7.09 -10.33
N THR A 79 -6.87 -7.51 -10.61
CA THR A 79 -7.43 -8.75 -10.07
C THR A 79 -6.62 -9.97 -10.52
N PHE A 80 -6.26 -10.04 -11.79
CA PHE A 80 -5.45 -11.14 -12.33
C PHE A 80 -4.08 -11.22 -11.65
N GLN A 81 -3.34 -10.11 -11.60
CA GLN A 81 -1.99 -10.10 -11.04
C GLN A 81 -2.00 -10.40 -9.53
N LYS A 82 -2.99 -9.91 -8.78
CA LYS A 82 -3.16 -10.28 -7.36
C LYS A 82 -3.51 -11.74 -7.15
N ASN A 83 -4.27 -12.32 -8.08
CA ASN A 83 -4.54 -13.76 -8.05
C ASN A 83 -3.32 -14.60 -8.48
N ALA A 84 -2.44 -14.06 -9.33
CA ALA A 84 -1.23 -14.74 -9.78
C ALA A 84 -0.22 -14.94 -8.64
N VAL A 85 -0.30 -14.18 -7.54
CA VAL A 85 0.50 -14.41 -6.32
C VAL A 85 0.33 -15.84 -5.79
N THR A 86 -0.87 -16.42 -5.95
CA THR A 86 -1.20 -17.80 -5.56
C THR A 86 -0.25 -18.84 -6.18
N ARG A 87 0.38 -18.54 -7.33
CA ARG A 87 1.33 -19.44 -8.01
C ARG A 87 2.57 -19.75 -7.15
N GLY A 88 2.91 -18.88 -6.19
CA GLY A 88 4.01 -19.10 -5.26
C GLY A 88 3.73 -20.12 -4.16
N LEU A 89 2.48 -20.59 -4.03
CA LEU A 89 2.05 -21.56 -3.01
C LEU A 89 2.09 -23.01 -3.49
N LYS A 90 2.76 -23.30 -4.60
CA LYS A 90 2.78 -24.63 -5.23
C LYS A 90 3.34 -25.74 -4.32
N ASP A 91 4.19 -25.39 -3.37
CA ASP A 91 4.87 -26.31 -2.46
C ASP A 91 4.26 -26.27 -1.05
N CYS A 92 3.12 -25.58 -0.85
CA CYS A 92 2.45 -25.51 0.43
C CYS A 92 1.70 -26.80 0.77
N THR A 93 1.62 -27.11 2.06
CA THR A 93 0.80 -28.20 2.61
C THR A 93 -0.39 -27.65 3.39
N ASP A 94 -1.35 -28.52 3.73
CA ASP A 94 -2.54 -28.13 4.51
C ASP A 94 -2.19 -27.53 5.90
N ASP A 95 -1.00 -27.84 6.44
CA ASP A 95 -0.50 -27.31 7.72
C ASP A 95 0.15 -25.91 7.59
N ASP A 96 0.28 -25.39 6.37
CA ASP A 96 0.87 -24.07 6.14
C ASP A 96 -0.11 -22.93 6.36
N VAL A 97 0.44 -21.78 6.76
CA VAL A 97 -0.30 -20.55 6.99
C VAL A 97 0.11 -19.54 5.93
N VAL A 98 -0.87 -18.87 5.34
CA VAL A 98 -0.66 -17.89 4.27
C VAL A 98 -1.12 -16.53 4.74
N ILE A 99 -0.23 -15.55 4.56
CA ILE A 99 -0.49 -14.12 4.72
C ILE A 99 -0.55 -13.51 3.33
N PHE A 100 -1.57 -12.71 3.06
CA PHE A 100 -1.72 -11.98 1.81
C PHE A 100 -2.02 -10.50 2.04
N SER A 101 -1.29 -9.62 1.35
CA SER A 101 -1.52 -8.17 1.38
C SER A 101 -0.87 -7.46 0.19
N ASP A 102 -1.14 -6.16 0.05
CA ASP A 102 -0.25 -5.32 -0.77
C ASP A 102 1.11 -5.18 -0.07
N LEU A 103 2.18 -4.88 -0.83
CA LEU A 103 3.55 -4.76 -0.31
C LEU A 103 3.64 -3.75 0.85
N ASP A 104 2.95 -2.61 0.72
CA ASP A 104 2.97 -1.53 1.69
C ASP A 104 2.06 -1.76 2.91
N GLU A 105 1.32 -2.87 2.96
CA GLU A 105 0.51 -3.31 4.09
C GLU A 105 1.30 -4.30 4.94
N ILE A 106 2.13 -3.80 5.86
CA ILE A 106 3.02 -4.62 6.71
C ILE A 106 2.25 -5.06 7.97
N PRO A 107 1.97 -6.36 8.17
CA PRO A 107 1.31 -6.84 9.37
C PRO A 107 2.19 -6.71 10.61
N ASN A 108 1.56 -6.57 11.78
CA ASN A 108 2.28 -6.58 13.05
C ASN A 108 2.83 -8.00 13.35
N PRO A 109 4.16 -8.20 13.44
CA PRO A 109 4.74 -9.52 13.71
C PRO A 109 4.35 -10.09 15.07
N ASP A 110 4.09 -9.26 16.07
CA ASP A 110 3.65 -9.74 17.39
C ASP A 110 2.24 -10.34 17.33
N LYS A 111 1.36 -9.75 16.51
CA LYS A 111 0.02 -10.31 16.26
C LYS A 111 0.06 -11.60 15.46
N ILE A 112 1.00 -11.74 14.53
CA ILE A 112 1.23 -13.02 13.86
C ILE A 112 1.62 -14.10 14.89
N ARG A 113 2.57 -13.82 15.80
CA ARG A 113 2.97 -14.78 16.84
C ARG A 113 1.83 -15.16 17.77
N GLU A 114 1.03 -14.18 18.20
CA GLU A 114 -0.14 -14.39 19.05
C GLU A 114 -1.16 -15.32 18.37
N ILE A 115 -1.49 -15.03 17.12
CA ILE A 115 -2.42 -15.84 16.31
C ILE A 115 -1.93 -17.28 16.15
N LEU A 116 -0.63 -17.49 15.94
CA LEU A 116 -0.06 -18.82 15.76
C LEU A 116 -0.11 -19.69 17.03
N GLN A 117 -0.31 -19.12 18.22
CA GLN A 117 -0.45 -19.90 19.46
C GLN A 117 -1.79 -20.62 19.57
N ASP A 118 -2.85 -20.07 18.99
CA ASP A 118 -4.21 -20.62 18.98
C ASP A 118 -4.85 -20.38 17.61
N PHE A 119 -4.23 -20.98 16.60
CA PHE A 119 -4.60 -20.76 15.20
C PHE A 119 -5.87 -21.54 14.83
N GLN A 120 -6.87 -20.84 14.29
CA GLN A 120 -8.14 -21.42 13.84
C GLN A 120 -8.10 -21.64 12.33
N ASN A 121 -8.01 -22.91 11.92
CA ASN A 121 -7.87 -23.29 10.51
C ASN A 121 -9.08 -22.94 9.64
N ASP A 122 -10.25 -22.72 10.24
CA ASP A 122 -11.50 -22.35 9.55
C ASP A 122 -11.75 -20.84 9.48
N LYS A 123 -10.80 -20.01 9.94
CA LYS A 123 -10.95 -18.54 10.01
C LYS A 123 -10.00 -17.81 9.09
N ILE A 124 -10.41 -16.59 8.73
CA ILE A 124 -9.55 -15.60 8.09
C ILE A 124 -9.29 -14.51 9.12
N TYR A 125 -8.03 -14.18 9.39
CA TYR A 125 -7.65 -13.08 10.26
C TYR A 125 -7.49 -11.80 9.42
N HIS A 126 -8.18 -10.74 9.79
CA HIS A 126 -8.25 -9.46 9.10
C HIS A 126 -7.50 -8.40 9.91
N PHE A 127 -6.32 -8.02 9.43
CA PHE A 127 -5.45 -7.08 10.14
C PHE A 127 -5.92 -5.65 9.91
N ALA A 128 -6.29 -4.98 11.00
CA ALA A 128 -6.68 -3.59 11.01
C ALA A 128 -5.43 -2.72 11.18
N GLN A 129 -5.01 -2.09 10.09
CA GLN A 129 -3.73 -1.41 9.99
C GLN A 129 -3.89 0.12 10.09
N ARG A 130 -2.93 0.75 10.74
CA ARG A 130 -2.77 2.21 10.74
C ARG A 130 -2.36 2.66 9.35
N LEU A 131 -3.03 3.67 8.80
CA LEU A 131 -2.81 4.13 7.43
C LEU A 131 -1.90 5.35 7.41
N PHE A 132 -0.84 5.31 6.60
CA PHE A 132 0.11 6.41 6.44
C PHE A 132 0.34 6.72 4.98
N TYR A 133 0.32 8.01 4.61
CA TYR A 133 0.52 8.42 3.21
C TYR A 133 1.76 9.27 3.02
N CYS A 134 2.51 8.97 1.96
CA CYS A 134 3.70 9.70 1.47
C CYS A 134 4.90 9.73 2.42
N TYR A 135 4.69 9.64 3.73
CA TYR A 135 5.69 9.64 4.79
C TYR A 135 5.31 8.65 5.88
N LEU A 136 6.32 7.98 6.46
CA LEU A 136 6.16 6.96 7.49
C LEU A 136 5.39 7.46 8.72
N ASN A 137 5.42 8.76 8.99
CA ASN A 137 4.83 9.38 10.17
C ASN A 137 3.67 10.33 9.85
N MET A 138 3.05 10.23 8.67
CA MET A 138 1.83 10.97 8.32
C MET A 138 0.62 10.05 8.36
N GLU A 139 0.02 9.94 9.55
CA GLU A 139 -1.06 8.98 9.86
C GLU A 139 -2.43 9.56 9.50
N GLU A 140 -3.26 8.75 8.85
CA GLU A 140 -4.68 9.02 8.65
C GLU A 140 -5.43 8.79 9.97
N VAL A 141 -6.16 9.79 10.45
CA VAL A 141 -6.81 9.76 11.77
C VAL A 141 -8.34 9.88 11.71
N SER A 142 -8.92 10.17 10.55
CA SER A 142 -10.37 10.35 10.42
C SER A 142 -11.13 9.03 10.25
N GLY A 143 -10.46 7.93 9.85
CA GLY A 143 -11.08 6.62 9.65
C GLY A 143 -11.99 6.55 8.42
N SER A 144 -11.87 7.49 7.49
CA SER A 144 -12.71 7.57 6.29
C SER A 144 -12.15 6.77 5.11
N LEU A 145 -10.85 6.46 5.11
CA LEU A 145 -10.19 5.68 4.07
C LEU A 145 -10.21 4.21 4.47
N LEU A 146 -10.98 3.41 3.73
CA LEU A 146 -11.12 1.98 3.95
C LEU A 146 -10.58 1.20 2.75
N SER A 147 -10.09 0.00 3.02
CA SER A 147 -9.74 -0.96 1.99
C SER A 147 -11.00 -1.49 1.30
N TYR A 148 -10.81 -2.29 0.24
CA TYR A 148 -11.92 -2.94 -0.45
C TYR A 148 -12.77 -3.83 0.48
N ALA A 149 -12.16 -4.42 1.53
CA ALA A 149 -12.87 -5.23 2.51
C ALA A 149 -13.83 -4.40 3.41
N GLY A 150 -13.70 -3.07 3.39
CA GLY A 150 -14.37 -2.17 4.31
C GLY A 150 -13.87 -2.35 5.74
N GLU A 151 -14.80 -2.35 6.69
CA GLU A 151 -14.53 -2.54 8.12
C GLU A 151 -15.58 -3.48 8.73
N PHE A 152 -15.34 -4.01 9.93
CA PHE A 152 -16.32 -4.78 10.70
C PHE A 152 -17.39 -3.88 11.31
N GLU A 153 -18.57 -4.43 11.55
CA GLU A 153 -19.67 -3.71 12.20
C GLU A 153 -19.34 -3.39 13.67
N GLY A 154 -19.87 -2.26 14.17
CA GLY A 154 -19.71 -1.86 15.57
C GLY A 154 -18.32 -1.33 15.96
N VAL A 155 -17.38 -1.20 15.01
CA VAL A 155 -16.05 -0.64 15.27
C VAL A 155 -16.12 0.88 15.41
N GLU A 156 -15.73 1.40 16.58
CA GLU A 156 -15.69 2.85 16.85
C GLU A 156 -14.63 3.56 16.01
N ARG A 157 -13.39 3.05 16.03
CA ARG A 157 -12.27 3.60 15.26
C ARG A 157 -11.94 2.70 14.08
N LYS A 158 -12.46 3.06 12.91
CA LYS A 158 -12.20 2.36 11.66
C LYS A 158 -10.73 2.47 11.26
N LYS A 159 -10.19 1.37 10.73
CA LYS A 159 -8.81 1.27 10.25
C LYS A 159 -8.80 0.61 8.88
N TRP A 160 -7.63 0.57 8.26
CA TRP A 160 -7.45 -0.07 6.96
C TRP A 160 -7.37 -1.59 7.12
N ILE A 161 -8.38 -2.34 6.65
CA ILE A 161 -8.37 -3.82 6.68
C ILE A 161 -7.56 -4.36 5.48
N GLY A 162 -6.23 -4.28 5.55
CA GLY A 162 -5.32 -4.62 4.45
C GLY A 162 -4.93 -6.10 4.44
N THR A 163 -4.03 -6.49 5.34
CA THR A 163 -3.51 -7.86 5.40
C THR A 163 -4.56 -8.90 5.83
N LYS A 164 -4.46 -10.09 5.24
CA LYS A 164 -5.26 -11.29 5.53
C LYS A 164 -4.33 -12.44 5.90
N MET A 165 -4.73 -13.28 6.85
CA MET A 165 -3.99 -14.50 7.21
C MET A 165 -4.97 -15.65 7.37
N CYS A 166 -4.66 -16.83 6.83
CA CYS A 166 -5.51 -18.02 6.92
C CYS A 166 -4.69 -19.29 6.65
N SER A 167 -5.26 -20.46 6.92
CA SER A 167 -4.62 -21.74 6.57
C SER A 167 -4.61 -21.93 5.05
N TYR A 168 -3.57 -22.59 4.53
CA TYR A 168 -3.56 -23.04 3.15
C TYR A 168 -4.67 -24.07 2.89
N GLN A 169 -4.97 -24.93 3.88
CA GLN A 169 -6.09 -25.85 3.82
C GLN A 169 -7.42 -25.13 3.50
N LEU A 170 -7.72 -24.01 4.17
CA LEU A 170 -8.94 -23.24 3.94
C LEU A 170 -9.00 -22.70 2.50
N LEU A 171 -7.87 -22.19 1.98
CA LEU A 171 -7.79 -21.72 0.60
C LEU A 171 -8.08 -22.84 -0.39
N ARG A 172 -7.50 -24.02 -0.17
CA ARG A 172 -7.70 -25.21 -1.02
C ARG A 172 -9.15 -25.72 -0.95
N GLU A 173 -9.72 -25.83 0.24
CA GLU A 173 -11.07 -26.36 0.45
C GLU A 173 -12.16 -25.44 -0.11
N GLN A 174 -11.93 -24.13 -0.09
CA GLN A 174 -12.86 -23.14 -0.66
C GLN A 174 -12.54 -22.73 -2.10
N ASP A 175 -11.52 -23.33 -2.73
CA ASP A 175 -11.03 -22.98 -4.07
C ASP A 175 -10.74 -21.47 -4.24
N LEU A 176 -10.06 -20.89 -3.25
CA LEU A 176 -9.78 -19.45 -3.20
C LEU A 176 -8.40 -19.11 -3.75
N LYS A 177 -8.36 -18.01 -4.51
CA LYS A 177 -7.13 -17.32 -4.86
C LYS A 177 -6.84 -16.22 -3.86
N LEU A 178 -5.55 -15.91 -3.66
CA LEU A 178 -5.15 -14.94 -2.63
C LEU A 178 -5.78 -13.55 -2.80
N GLY A 179 -5.90 -13.07 -4.03
CA GLY A 179 -6.52 -11.78 -4.34
C GLY A 179 -7.97 -11.66 -3.85
N GLU A 180 -8.68 -12.77 -3.70
CA GLU A 180 -10.09 -12.87 -3.29
C GLU A 180 -10.28 -12.81 -1.77
N LEU A 181 -9.20 -12.95 -0.99
CA LEU A 181 -9.23 -12.76 0.47
C LEU A 181 -9.60 -11.32 0.88
N ARG A 182 -9.50 -10.36 -0.05
CA ARG A 182 -9.84 -8.96 0.16
C ARG A 182 -11.34 -8.68 0.06
N PHE A 183 -12.13 -9.62 -0.44
CA PHE A 183 -13.55 -9.40 -0.67
C PHE A 183 -14.33 -9.26 0.65
N PRO A 184 -15.27 -8.30 0.77
CA PRO A 184 -16.00 -8.03 2.02
C PRO A 184 -16.67 -9.25 2.64
N GLU A 185 -17.16 -10.18 1.82
CA GLU A 185 -17.87 -11.40 2.22
C GLU A 185 -16.97 -12.32 3.06
N ARG A 186 -15.64 -12.21 2.92
CA ARG A 186 -14.68 -12.98 3.73
C ARG A 186 -14.75 -12.68 5.22
N LYS A 187 -15.36 -11.55 5.60
CA LYS A 187 -15.60 -11.20 7.01
C LYS A 187 -16.62 -12.13 7.69
N GLU A 188 -17.43 -12.88 6.96
CA GLU A 188 -18.40 -13.83 7.54
C GLU A 188 -17.73 -14.92 8.40
N ILE A 189 -16.52 -15.32 8.01
CA ILE A 189 -15.64 -16.23 8.77
C ILE A 189 -14.41 -15.50 9.31
N GLY A 190 -14.49 -14.17 9.40
CA GLY A 190 -13.37 -13.28 9.67
C GLY A 190 -13.20 -12.96 11.15
N ILE A 191 -11.96 -12.95 11.62
CA ILE A 191 -11.57 -12.41 12.92
C ILE A 191 -10.84 -11.08 12.69
N ARG A 192 -11.35 -9.99 13.28
CA ARG A 192 -10.67 -8.69 13.22
C ARG A 192 -9.50 -8.64 14.21
N VAL A 193 -8.34 -8.21 13.73
CA VAL A 193 -7.11 -8.02 14.52
C VAL A 193 -6.84 -6.52 14.63
N ASP A 194 -7.14 -5.89 15.77
CA ASP A 194 -7.16 -4.41 15.88
C ASP A 194 -5.80 -3.74 15.70
N ASP A 195 -4.73 -4.26 16.30
CA ASP A 195 -3.37 -3.74 16.17
C ASP A 195 -2.62 -4.46 15.05
N GLY A 196 -3.27 -4.51 13.88
CA GLY A 196 -2.87 -5.34 12.75
C GLY A 196 -1.64 -4.86 12.00
N GLY A 197 -1.03 -3.74 12.38
CA GLY A 197 0.19 -3.21 11.76
C GLY A 197 -0.03 -1.92 10.98
N TRP A 198 0.64 -1.78 9.84
CA TRP A 198 0.83 -0.49 9.18
C TRP A 198 0.63 -0.57 7.67
N HIS A 199 -0.01 0.43 7.07
CA HIS A 199 -0.13 0.62 5.63
C HIS A 199 0.64 1.88 5.21
N PHE A 200 1.78 1.72 4.55
CA PHE A 200 2.67 2.79 4.10
C PHE A 200 2.41 3.20 2.64
N GLY A 201 1.19 3.69 2.39
CA GLY A 201 0.71 4.06 1.07
C GLY A 201 1.51 5.19 0.40
N TYR A 202 1.70 5.07 -0.92
CA TYR A 202 2.40 6.07 -1.75
C TYR A 202 3.84 6.39 -1.30
N MET A 203 4.54 5.40 -0.76
CA MET A 203 5.94 5.48 -0.35
C MET A 203 6.84 4.57 -1.20
N GLY A 204 8.15 4.78 -1.08
CA GLY A 204 9.17 4.03 -1.80
C GLY A 204 9.45 4.55 -3.22
N GLY A 205 10.32 3.85 -3.93
CA GLY A 205 10.74 4.20 -5.29
C GLY A 205 12.27 4.25 -5.44
N HIS A 206 12.98 3.45 -4.64
CA HIS A 206 14.44 3.31 -4.66
C HIS A 206 15.16 4.60 -4.24
N GLY A 207 14.87 5.08 -3.02
CA GLY A 207 15.49 6.31 -2.50
C GLY A 207 15.03 7.61 -3.17
N GLU A 208 13.96 7.59 -3.98
CA GLU A 208 13.40 8.80 -4.60
C GLU A 208 12.87 9.77 -3.53
N LYS A 209 13.44 10.97 -3.50
CA LYS A 209 13.17 11.99 -2.48
C LYS A 209 12.02 12.90 -2.87
N ASP A 210 11.69 13.02 -4.16
CA ASP A 210 10.56 13.81 -4.62
C ASP A 210 9.25 13.04 -4.49
N ILE A 211 8.45 13.42 -3.49
CA ILE A 211 7.11 12.87 -3.22
C ILE A 211 6.23 12.88 -4.48
N ARG A 212 6.32 13.94 -5.30
CA ARG A 212 5.47 14.06 -6.49
C ARG A 212 5.78 12.96 -7.48
N LYS A 213 7.06 12.63 -7.65
CA LYS A 213 7.47 11.52 -8.52
C LYS A 213 7.01 10.17 -7.95
N ARG A 214 7.19 9.94 -6.64
CA ARG A 214 6.73 8.71 -5.96
C ARG A 214 5.22 8.51 -6.16
N VAL A 215 4.43 9.53 -5.86
CA VAL A 215 2.97 9.49 -6.00
C VAL A 215 2.56 9.37 -7.47
N GLN A 216 3.18 10.14 -8.37
CA GLN A 216 2.89 10.10 -9.80
C GLN A 216 3.14 8.70 -10.39
N GLN A 217 4.27 8.07 -10.06
CA GLN A 217 4.61 6.75 -10.60
C GLN A 217 3.62 5.68 -10.14
N LYS A 218 3.17 5.72 -8.88
CA LYS A 218 2.08 4.85 -8.40
C LYS A 218 0.77 5.15 -9.12
N VAL A 219 0.33 6.42 -9.19
CA VAL A 219 -0.97 6.79 -9.78
C VAL A 219 -1.05 6.46 -11.28
N VAL A 220 0.02 6.67 -12.05
CA VAL A 220 0.06 6.33 -13.49
C VAL A 220 -0.02 4.82 -13.72
N SER A 221 0.55 4.03 -12.81
CA SER A 221 0.63 2.57 -12.92
C SER A 221 -0.57 1.85 -12.28
N ALA A 222 -1.32 2.53 -11.42
CA ALA A 222 -2.43 1.98 -10.63
C ALA A 222 -3.71 1.78 -11.46
N ALA A 223 -4.66 1.04 -10.88
CA ALA A 223 -5.94 0.81 -11.54
C ALA A 223 -6.84 2.06 -11.59
N HIS A 224 -6.72 2.93 -10.59
CA HIS A 224 -7.50 4.16 -10.40
C HIS A 224 -6.97 5.33 -11.25
N GLN A 225 -7.21 5.28 -12.56
CA GLN A 225 -6.74 6.31 -13.51
C GLN A 225 -7.44 7.67 -13.35
N GLU A 226 -8.57 7.73 -12.65
CA GLU A 226 -9.27 8.97 -12.32
C GLU A 226 -8.39 9.98 -11.55
N TYR A 227 -7.40 9.50 -10.81
CA TYR A 227 -6.47 10.33 -10.04
C TYR A 227 -5.28 10.85 -10.86
N ASN A 228 -5.11 10.39 -12.10
CA ASN A 228 -4.01 10.74 -12.98
C ASN A 228 -4.21 12.10 -13.68
N SER A 229 -4.33 13.17 -12.88
CA SER A 229 -4.42 14.54 -13.39
C SER A 229 -3.23 15.41 -12.95
N LYS A 230 -2.73 16.24 -13.87
CA LYS A 230 -1.63 17.18 -13.59
C LYS A 230 -1.95 18.11 -12.41
N HIS A 231 -3.23 18.46 -12.24
CA HIS A 231 -3.65 19.33 -11.14
C HIS A 231 -3.52 18.62 -9.79
N VAL A 232 -4.05 17.39 -9.67
CA VAL A 232 -3.95 16.56 -8.45
C VAL A 232 -2.49 16.35 -8.08
N LEU A 233 -1.67 15.87 -9.02
CA LEU A 233 -0.24 15.60 -8.80
C LEU A 233 0.55 16.86 -8.38
N SER A 234 0.16 18.03 -8.90
CA SER A 234 0.85 19.27 -8.55
C SER A 234 0.56 19.78 -7.13
N ASN A 235 -0.50 19.26 -6.48
CA ASN A 235 -0.96 19.69 -5.16
C ASN A 235 -0.66 18.66 -4.06
N VAL A 236 -0.22 17.45 -4.41
CA VAL A 236 0.12 16.35 -3.48
C VAL A 236 0.94 16.84 -2.27
N THR A 237 2.05 17.53 -2.52
CA THR A 237 2.96 17.99 -1.46
C THR A 237 2.30 18.97 -0.51
N ASP A 238 1.52 19.92 -1.02
CA ASP A 238 0.85 20.92 -0.19
C ASP A 238 -0.29 20.31 0.62
N GLN A 239 -1.07 19.41 0.00
CA GLN A 239 -2.18 18.72 0.65
C GLN A 239 -1.70 17.87 1.83
N ILE A 240 -0.70 17.01 1.61
CA ILE A 240 -0.20 16.15 2.68
C ILE A 240 0.41 16.98 3.81
N LYS A 241 1.20 18.03 3.50
CA LYS A 241 1.76 18.94 4.53
C LYS A 241 0.71 19.72 5.32
N ASP A 242 -0.46 19.94 4.73
CA ASP A 242 -1.60 20.56 5.41
C ASP A 242 -2.53 19.54 6.08
N GLY A 243 -2.15 18.26 6.13
CA GLY A 243 -2.91 17.21 6.79
C GLY A 243 -4.16 16.79 6.02
N LYS A 244 -4.16 16.94 4.70
CA LYS A 244 -5.29 16.64 3.81
C LYS A 244 -4.97 15.48 2.89
N ASP A 245 -6.01 14.76 2.48
CA ASP A 245 -5.89 13.73 1.45
C ASP A 245 -5.36 14.28 0.12
N ILE A 246 -4.40 13.56 -0.46
CA ILE A 246 -3.73 13.94 -1.71
C ILE A 246 -4.65 13.84 -2.93
N PHE A 247 -5.79 13.15 -2.82
CA PHE A 247 -6.82 13.03 -3.86
C PHE A 247 -8.09 13.84 -3.57
N GLY A 248 -8.09 14.64 -2.49
CA GLY A 248 -9.22 15.51 -2.14
C GLY A 248 -10.41 14.80 -1.51
N ARG A 249 -10.24 13.56 -1.02
CA ARG A 249 -11.26 12.85 -0.23
C ARG A 249 -11.36 13.45 1.17
N ASN A 250 -12.43 13.13 1.88
CA ASN A 250 -12.67 13.58 3.25
C ASN A 250 -11.82 12.80 4.27
N ALA A 251 -10.50 12.87 4.16
CA ALA A 251 -9.57 12.24 5.10
C ALA A 251 -8.60 13.27 5.69
N GLN A 252 -8.19 13.02 6.94
CA GLN A 252 -7.31 13.91 7.69
C GLN A 252 -6.05 13.16 8.10
N PHE A 253 -4.91 13.81 7.88
CA PHE A 253 -3.59 13.28 8.20
C PHE A 253 -2.91 14.11 9.27
N VAL A 254 -2.29 13.44 10.23
CA VAL A 254 -1.55 14.07 11.33
C VAL A 254 -0.12 13.54 11.32
N ARG A 255 0.84 14.46 11.46
CA ARG A 255 2.23 14.10 11.73
C ARG A 255 2.32 13.52 13.14
N CYS A 256 2.82 12.30 13.26
CA CYS A 256 3.15 11.67 14.55
C CYS A 256 4.67 11.52 14.71
N GLU A 257 5.10 11.22 15.94
CA GLU A 257 6.49 10.84 16.20
C GLU A 257 6.67 9.34 15.99
N ILE A 258 7.87 8.95 15.55
CA ILE A 258 8.25 7.54 15.42
C ILE A 258 8.62 7.03 16.82
N ASP A 259 7.64 6.43 17.49
CA ASP A 259 7.74 5.87 18.85
C ASP A 259 7.65 4.34 18.85
N GLU A 260 7.51 3.73 20.03
CA GLU A 260 7.42 2.27 20.22
C GLU A 260 6.27 1.59 19.45
N SER A 261 5.28 2.34 18.96
CA SER A 261 4.20 1.81 18.12
C SER A 261 4.62 1.52 16.67
N PHE A 262 5.85 1.88 16.29
CA PHE A 262 6.41 1.61 14.97
C PHE A 262 7.28 0.34 14.96
N PRO A 263 7.40 -0.33 13.81
CA PRO A 263 8.30 -1.46 13.66
C PRO A 263 9.72 -1.09 14.11
N LYS A 264 10.34 -1.99 14.89
CA LYS A 264 11.71 -1.80 15.42
C LYS A 264 12.69 -1.38 14.33
N TYR A 265 12.62 -1.99 13.15
CA TYR A 265 13.46 -1.65 12.00
C TYR A 265 13.36 -0.16 11.63
N ILE A 266 12.15 0.41 11.55
CA ILE A 266 11.95 1.83 11.24
C ILE A 266 12.56 2.71 12.34
N ARG A 267 12.37 2.35 13.61
CA ARG A 267 12.90 3.13 14.75
C ARG A 267 14.42 3.20 14.74
N GLU A 268 15.08 2.09 14.44
CA GLU A 268 16.54 1.97 14.46
C GLU A 268 17.21 2.54 13.19
N HIS A 269 16.47 2.63 12.08
CA HIS A 269 17.00 3.05 10.77
C HIS A 269 16.46 4.41 10.30
N GLN A 270 15.99 5.27 11.20
CA GLN A 270 15.44 6.59 10.85
C GLN A 270 16.38 7.45 10.00
N LYS A 271 17.70 7.39 10.24
CA LYS A 271 18.69 8.13 9.44
C LYS A 271 18.72 7.67 7.98
N GLU A 272 18.58 6.37 7.74
CA GLU A 272 18.49 5.82 6.38
C GLU A 272 17.15 6.21 5.74
N LEU A 273 16.07 6.15 6.52
CA LEU A 273 14.70 6.39 6.09
C LEU A 273 14.26 7.86 6.14
N ASP A 274 15.17 8.80 6.42
CA ASP A 274 14.89 10.21 6.69
C ASP A 274 14.09 10.88 5.57
N PHE A 275 14.35 10.50 4.31
CA PHE A 275 13.63 11.01 3.14
C PHE A 275 12.15 10.56 3.06
N LEU A 276 11.75 9.58 3.88
CA LEU A 276 10.37 9.13 4.09
C LEU A 276 9.78 9.66 5.41
N ILE A 277 10.47 10.53 6.15
CA ILE A 277 9.98 11.12 7.40
C ILE A 277 9.57 12.58 7.15
N MET A 278 8.37 12.94 7.60
CA MET A 278 7.91 14.33 7.58
C MET A 278 8.49 15.07 8.79
N HIS A 279 9.29 16.10 8.52
CA HIS A 279 9.77 17.04 9.53
C HIS A 279 8.81 18.23 9.67
N GLU A 280 8.84 18.84 10.85
CA GLU A 280 8.04 20.05 11.10
C GLU A 280 8.49 21.21 10.21
N GLU A 281 7.51 21.89 9.62
CA GLU A 281 7.75 23.14 8.91
C GLU A 281 7.75 24.30 9.92
N LYS A 282 8.70 25.24 9.78
CA LYS A 282 8.65 26.48 10.56
C LYS A 282 7.36 27.23 10.25
N ALA A 283 6.78 27.89 11.25
CA ALA A 283 5.50 28.61 11.10
C ALA A 283 5.51 29.59 9.91
N ALA A 284 6.60 30.35 9.71
CA ALA A 284 6.75 31.28 8.59
C ALA A 284 6.75 30.58 7.22
N GLU A 285 7.43 29.43 7.11
CA GLU A 285 7.48 28.63 5.89
C GLU A 285 6.11 28.05 5.54
N LYS A 286 5.38 27.56 6.57
CA LYS A 286 4.02 27.06 6.43
C LYS A 286 3.05 28.15 5.92
N VAL A 287 3.13 29.36 6.47
CA VAL A 287 2.30 30.49 6.01
C VAL A 287 2.62 30.86 4.57
N LEU A 288 3.90 31.00 4.23
CA LEU A 288 4.32 31.33 2.86
C LEU A 288 3.89 30.26 1.85
N ARG A 289 4.02 28.97 2.20
CA ARG A 289 3.57 27.85 1.37
C ARG A 289 2.07 27.90 1.11
N ARG A 290 1.25 28.11 2.16
CA ARG A 290 -0.21 28.23 2.03
C ARG A 290 -0.61 29.39 1.14
N MET A 291 0.02 30.56 1.27
CA MET A 291 -0.24 31.71 0.40
C MET A 291 0.07 31.38 -1.07
N LYS A 292 1.22 30.75 -1.34
CA LYS A 292 1.58 30.32 -2.71
C LYS A 292 0.58 29.31 -3.28
N ALA A 293 0.14 28.35 -2.48
CA ALA A 293 -0.85 27.35 -2.90
C ALA A 293 -2.20 28.00 -3.24
N ILE A 294 -2.67 28.96 -2.42
CA ILE A 294 -3.90 29.71 -2.69
C ILE A 294 -3.80 30.47 -4.03
N ILE A 295 -2.72 31.24 -4.22
CA ILE A 295 -2.51 31.99 -5.47
C ILE A 295 -2.50 31.05 -6.67
N LYS A 296 -1.77 29.94 -6.57
CA LYS A 296 -1.69 28.92 -7.63
C LYS A 296 -3.07 28.35 -7.99
N ASN A 297 -3.88 28.00 -7.00
CA ASN A 297 -5.22 27.44 -7.22
C ASN A 297 -6.16 28.47 -7.84
N VAL A 298 -6.16 29.71 -7.34
CA VAL A 298 -6.97 30.80 -7.92
C VAL A 298 -6.58 31.08 -9.37
N CYS A 299 -5.27 31.11 -9.69
CA CYS A 299 -4.79 31.26 -11.07
C CYS A 299 -5.25 30.09 -11.95
N TYR A 300 -5.21 28.85 -11.44
CA TYR A 300 -5.67 27.68 -12.17
C TYR A 300 -7.18 27.75 -12.47
N ASP A 301 -8.00 28.09 -11.49
CA ASP A 301 -9.46 28.21 -11.63
C ASP A 301 -9.86 29.31 -12.62
N MET A 302 -9.16 30.45 -12.59
CA MET A 302 -9.32 31.50 -13.60
C MET A 302 -9.01 30.96 -15.00
N LEU A 303 -7.90 30.24 -15.15
CA LEU A 303 -7.46 29.71 -16.44
C LEU A 303 -8.42 28.64 -16.98
N VAL A 304 -8.95 27.76 -16.12
CA VAL A 304 -9.99 26.78 -16.47
C VAL A 304 -11.30 27.48 -16.87
N THR A 305 -11.70 28.51 -16.14
CA THR A 305 -12.90 29.30 -16.45
C THR A 305 -12.77 30.00 -17.80
N ILE A 306 -11.63 30.65 -18.08
CA ILE A 306 -11.33 31.27 -19.37
C ILE A 306 -11.38 30.22 -20.50
N LYS A 307 -10.76 29.05 -20.31
CA LYS A 307 -10.80 27.96 -21.30
C LYS A 307 -12.22 27.46 -21.55
N ARG A 308 -13.04 27.31 -20.51
CA ARG A 308 -14.45 26.90 -20.64
C ARG A 308 -15.28 27.95 -21.36
N ALA A 309 -15.08 29.23 -21.05
CA ALA A 309 -15.73 30.34 -21.75
C ALA A 309 -15.31 30.39 -23.23
N GLY A 310 -14.00 30.28 -23.52
CA GLY A 310 -13.49 30.24 -24.89
C GLY A 310 -14.05 29.09 -25.72
N LYS A 311 -14.19 27.88 -25.14
CA LYS A 311 -14.85 26.75 -25.81
C LYS A 311 -16.32 27.03 -26.14
N ARG A 312 -17.06 27.64 -25.21
CA ARG A 312 -18.47 28.04 -25.44
C ARG A 312 -18.61 29.10 -26.53
N VAL A 313 -17.67 30.04 -26.62
CA VAL A 313 -17.67 31.11 -27.65
C VAL A 313 -17.26 30.58 -29.03
N LEU A 314 -16.37 29.58 -29.09
CA LEU A 314 -15.84 29.01 -30.33
C LEU A 314 -16.66 27.83 -30.90
N GLY A 315 -17.82 27.50 -30.32
CA GLY A 315 -18.76 26.54 -30.89
C GLY A 315 -18.21 25.11 -31.08
N LYS A 316 -17.44 24.60 -30.12
CA LYS A 316 -17.05 23.18 -30.04
C LYS A 316 -17.38 22.57 -28.69
#